data_AF-Q1QQ24-F1
#
_entry.id   AF-Q1QQ24-F1
#
_cell.length_a   1.000
_cell.length_b   1.000
_cell.length_c   1.000
_cell.angle_alpha   90.00
_cell.angle_beta   90.00
_cell.angle_gamma   90.00
#
_symmetry.space_group_name_H-M   'P 1'
#
loop_
_entity.id
_entity.type
_entity.pdbx_description
1 polymer ?
#
loop_
_entity_poly.entity_id
_entity_poly.type
_entity_poly.pdbx_seq_one_letter_code
_entity_poly.pdbx_strand_id
1 'polypeptide(L)'
;MAYRNGTYIAFHAEGNSDPTASDIRYYRTLKMWHTNDNIEFKFVNSHEKVAAVRDTSQAATIKRSLRARLDNSKNMVLIIGQRTRFDMDFVPYEIAYAVDTCRIPIIATYPGQSVIRVSNALRPLWPEALRERIDNGAASVIHIPFNQKAIDDAIGQFSHNKLPFGGGIGIYSDDAYRSFGLL
;
A
#
# COMPACT_ATOMS: atom_id res chain seq x y z
N MET A 1 4.73 -12.00 22.60
CA MET A 1 4.90 -11.84 21.14
C MET A 1 3.83 -10.89 20.62
N ALA A 2 4.20 -9.76 20.02
CA ALA A 2 3.23 -8.88 19.37
C ALA A 2 2.72 -9.58 18.09
N TYR A 3 1.44 -9.96 18.07
CA TYR A 3 0.82 -10.55 16.89
C TYR A 3 0.74 -9.49 15.78
N ARG A 4 1.61 -9.60 14.78
CA ARG A 4 1.61 -8.77 13.57
C ARG A 4 0.47 -9.22 12.65
N ASN A 5 -0.76 -8.83 12.96
CA ASN A 5 -1.93 -9.17 12.14
C ASN A 5 -2.50 -7.98 11.36
N GLY A 6 -2.04 -6.76 11.64
CA GLY A 6 -2.55 -5.57 10.98
C GLY A 6 -2.15 -5.48 9.50
N THR A 7 -2.94 -4.75 8.73
CA THR A 7 -2.61 -4.37 7.36
C THR A 7 -2.41 -2.86 7.32
N TYR A 8 -1.21 -2.43 6.92
CA TYR A 8 -0.90 -1.01 6.81
C TYR A 8 -1.36 -0.48 5.46
N ILE A 9 -2.16 0.58 5.42
CA ILE A 9 -2.59 1.21 4.17
C ILE A 9 -1.84 2.53 3.96
N ALA A 10 -1.13 2.62 2.84
CA ALA A 10 -0.50 3.82 2.35
C ALA A 10 -1.16 4.29 1.05
N PHE A 11 -1.34 5.60 0.94
CA PHE A 11 -1.87 6.27 -0.25
C PHE A 11 -1.36 7.70 -0.26
N HIS A 12 -1.23 8.26 -1.47
CA HIS A 12 -1.02 9.69 -1.62
C HIS A 12 -2.30 10.43 -1.24
N ALA A 13 -2.24 11.39 -0.33
CA ALA A 13 -3.35 12.33 -0.21
C ALA A 13 -2.94 13.65 -0.83
N GLU A 14 -3.67 14.02 -1.85
CA GLU A 14 -3.67 15.39 -2.34
C GLU A 14 -4.10 16.29 -1.18
N GLY A 15 -3.29 17.30 -0.83
CA GLY A 15 -3.48 18.22 0.30
C GLY A 15 -4.72 19.13 0.19
N ASN A 16 -5.68 18.78 -0.66
CA ASN A 16 -6.98 19.41 -0.71
C ASN A 16 -7.85 18.88 0.43
N SER A 17 -8.42 19.80 1.20
CA SER A 17 -9.35 19.58 2.32
C SER A 17 -10.70 18.95 1.92
N ASP A 18 -10.79 18.44 0.68
CA ASP A 18 -12.00 17.89 0.10
C ASP A 18 -12.00 16.36 0.26
N PRO A 19 -12.74 15.80 1.24
CA PRO A 19 -12.74 14.37 1.57
C PRO A 19 -13.33 13.49 0.45
N THR A 20 -13.79 14.12 -0.64
CA THR A 20 -14.41 13.51 -1.82
C THR A 20 -13.48 13.47 -3.03
N ALA A 21 -12.42 14.30 -3.07
CA ALA A 21 -11.54 14.41 -4.24
C ALA A 21 -10.33 13.46 -4.20
N SER A 22 -9.81 13.17 -3.01
CA SER A 22 -8.53 12.46 -2.83
C SER A 22 -8.67 10.93 -2.72
N ASP A 23 -7.55 10.21 -2.80
CA ASP A 23 -7.47 8.74 -2.66
C ASP A 23 -8.02 8.17 -1.33
N ILE A 24 -8.40 9.05 -0.40
CA ILE A 24 -9.15 8.71 0.83
C ILE A 24 -10.46 7.98 0.55
N ARG A 25 -11.10 8.19 -0.63
CA ARG A 25 -12.27 7.40 -1.03
C ARG A 25 -11.96 5.91 -1.13
N TYR A 26 -10.80 5.56 -1.68
CA TYR A 26 -10.38 4.17 -1.83
C TYR A 26 -10.10 3.54 -0.47
N TYR A 27 -9.50 4.30 0.45
CA TYR A 27 -9.37 3.89 1.84
C TYR A 27 -10.73 3.65 2.52
N ARG A 28 -11.68 4.57 2.36
CA ARG A 28 -13.04 4.42 2.92
C ARG A 28 -13.74 3.20 2.35
N THR A 29 -13.62 2.96 1.04
CA THR A 29 -14.14 1.77 0.38
C THR A 29 -13.52 0.49 0.93
N LEU A 30 -12.19 0.45 1.12
CA LEU A 30 -11.51 -0.70 1.76
C LEU A 30 -12.05 -0.95 3.16
N LYS A 31 -12.19 0.10 3.96
CA LYS A 31 -12.74 0.00 5.32
C LYS A 31 -14.19 -0.49 5.32
N MET A 32 -15.01 -0.05 4.36
CA MET A 32 -16.38 -0.52 4.19
C MET A 32 -16.41 -2.00 3.81
N TRP A 33 -15.56 -2.43 2.89
CA TRP A 33 -15.46 -3.83 2.47
C TRP A 33 -15.09 -4.76 3.62
N HIS A 34 -14.11 -4.39 4.47
CA HIS A 34 -13.66 -5.24 5.58
C HIS A 34 -14.19 -4.81 6.94
N THR A 35 -15.34 -4.12 6.97
CA THR A 35 -16.03 -3.83 8.25
C THR A 35 -16.40 -5.12 8.99
N ASN A 36 -16.63 -6.22 8.26
CA ASN A 36 -17.01 -7.51 8.84
C ASN A 36 -15.86 -8.54 8.90
N ASP A 37 -14.74 -8.32 8.20
CA ASP A 37 -13.68 -9.34 8.05
C ASP A 37 -12.68 -9.38 9.21
N ASN A 38 -12.91 -8.63 10.29
CA ASN A 38 -12.02 -8.53 11.46
C ASN A 38 -10.56 -8.19 11.08
N ILE A 39 -10.35 -7.55 9.93
CA ILE A 39 -9.04 -7.12 9.45
C ILE A 39 -8.71 -5.77 10.10
N GLU A 40 -7.64 -5.73 10.88
CA GLU A 40 -7.18 -4.50 11.52
C GLU A 40 -6.41 -3.63 10.51
N PHE A 41 -7.11 -2.67 9.90
CA PHE A 41 -6.49 -1.69 9.03
C PHE A 41 -5.81 -0.55 9.79
N LYS A 42 -4.52 -0.33 9.52
CA LYS A 42 -3.72 0.74 10.10
C LYS A 42 -3.40 1.76 9.01
N PHE A 43 -3.78 3.02 9.18
CA PHE A 43 -3.44 4.10 8.26
C PHE A 43 -3.21 5.38 9.05
N VAL A 44 -2.28 6.24 8.63
CA VAL A 44 -2.10 7.58 9.24
C VAL A 44 -2.81 8.62 8.39
N ASN A 45 -3.56 9.51 9.04
CA ASN A 45 -4.31 10.56 8.37
C ASN A 45 -3.35 11.52 7.66
N SER A 46 -3.53 11.67 6.36
CA SER A 46 -2.64 12.50 5.56
C SER A 46 -2.77 14.00 5.86
N HIS A 47 -3.88 14.46 6.45
CA HIS A 47 -3.98 15.84 6.94
C HIS A 47 -3.00 16.10 8.09
N GLU A 48 -2.79 15.12 8.99
CA GLU A 48 -1.74 15.20 10.01
C GLU A 48 -0.35 15.21 9.36
N LYS A 49 -0.15 14.41 8.30
CA LYS A 49 1.11 14.37 7.53
C LYS A 49 1.45 15.73 6.92
N VAL A 50 0.50 16.40 6.26
CA VAL A 50 0.70 17.72 5.62
C VAL A 50 1.02 18.80 6.64
N ALA A 51 0.33 18.81 7.79
CA ALA A 51 0.63 19.74 8.88
C ALA A 51 2.05 19.55 9.41
N ALA A 52 2.50 18.29 9.51
CA ALA A 52 3.83 17.95 9.98
C ALA A 52 4.98 18.23 9.01
N VAL A 53 4.74 18.43 7.70
CA VAL A 53 5.80 18.86 6.77
C VAL A 53 6.38 20.22 7.18
N ARG A 54 5.55 21.07 7.79
CA ARG A 54 5.94 22.43 8.20
C ARG A 54 6.57 22.48 9.61
N ASP A 55 6.43 21.44 10.41
CA ASP A 55 6.92 21.36 11.79
C ASP A 55 7.73 20.08 12.01
N THR A 56 9.06 20.22 12.10
CA THR A 56 10.01 19.12 12.24
C THR A 56 9.78 18.28 13.50
N SER A 57 9.22 18.86 14.56
CA SER A 57 8.89 18.15 15.81
C SER A 57 7.66 17.26 15.65
N GLN A 58 6.66 17.75 14.91
CA GLN A 58 5.47 16.97 14.55
C GLN A 58 5.83 15.85 13.57
N ALA A 59 6.74 16.11 12.61
CA ALA A 59 7.22 15.09 11.68
C ALA A 59 7.85 13.89 12.39
N ALA A 60 8.67 14.12 13.42
CA ALA A 60 9.26 13.04 14.21
C ALA A 60 8.19 12.20 14.93
N THR A 61 7.16 12.85 15.47
CA THR A 61 6.05 12.19 16.16
C THR A 61 5.22 11.33 15.20
N ILE A 62 4.89 11.87 14.02
CA ILE A 62 4.16 11.12 12.99
C ILE A 62 5.00 9.94 12.50
N LYS A 63 6.30 10.15 12.21
CA LYS A 63 7.21 9.06 11.83
C LYS A 63 7.28 7.97 12.90
N ARG A 64 7.27 8.32 14.19
CA ARG A 64 7.22 7.33 15.28
C ARG A 64 5.92 6.53 15.27
N SER A 65 4.79 7.19 15.08
CA SER A 65 3.47 6.53 14.97
C SER A 65 3.41 5.62 13.74
N LEU A 66 3.94 6.05 12.59
CA LEU A 66 4.07 5.27 11.37
C LEU A 66 4.84 3.98 11.61
N ARG A 67 6.03 4.08 12.21
CA ARG A 67 6.89 2.93 12.54
C ARG A 67 6.16 1.94 13.43
N ALA A 68 5.56 2.41 14.52
CA ALA A 68 4.83 1.55 15.45
C ALA A 68 3.65 0.80 14.80
N ARG A 69 3.00 1.40 13.80
CA ARG A 69 1.92 0.77 13.03
C ARG A 69 2.46 -0.25 12.04
N LEU A 70 3.51 0.09 11.31
CA LEU A 70 4.20 -0.82 10.38
C LEU A 70 4.77 -2.04 11.10
N ASP A 71 5.38 -1.84 12.28
CA ASP A 71 5.94 -2.92 13.11
C ASP A 71 4.88 -3.92 13.59
N ASN A 72 3.63 -3.48 13.70
CA ASN A 72 2.49 -4.32 14.07
C ASN A 72 1.66 -4.77 12.85
N SER A 73 2.20 -4.64 11.64
CA SER A 73 1.55 -5.04 10.40
C SER A 73 2.24 -6.25 9.77
N LYS A 74 1.47 -7.14 9.14
CA LYS A 74 1.99 -8.28 8.38
C LYS A 74 2.27 -7.95 6.91
N ASN A 75 1.54 -6.99 6.36
CA ASN A 75 1.61 -6.57 4.97
C ASN A 75 1.24 -5.08 4.85
N MET A 76 1.61 -4.48 3.73
CA MET A 76 1.35 -3.08 3.42
C MET A 76 0.55 -3.00 2.12
N VAL A 77 -0.62 -2.39 2.14
CA VAL A 77 -1.40 -2.06 0.93
C VAL A 77 -1.04 -0.65 0.50
N LEU A 78 -0.53 -0.51 -0.71
CA LEU A 78 -0.17 0.77 -1.32
C LEU A 78 -1.14 1.09 -2.46
N ILE A 79 -1.95 2.12 -2.30
CA ILE A 79 -2.85 2.60 -3.36
C ILE A 79 -2.08 3.56 -4.25
N ILE A 80 -1.88 3.18 -5.52
CA ILE A 80 -1.13 3.95 -6.52
C ILE A 80 -2.11 4.52 -7.55
N GLY A 81 -2.51 5.77 -7.33
CA GLY A 81 -3.24 6.58 -8.29
C GLY A 81 -2.30 7.29 -9.29
N GLN A 82 -2.88 8.03 -10.23
CA GLN A 82 -2.13 8.77 -11.25
C GLN A 82 -1.18 9.85 -10.68
N ARG A 83 -1.53 10.40 -9.51
CA ARG A 83 -0.76 11.46 -8.85
C ARG A 83 0.19 10.95 -7.76
N THR A 84 0.10 9.67 -7.38
CA THR A 84 0.93 9.07 -6.32
C THR A 84 2.43 9.13 -6.62
N ARG A 85 2.82 9.14 -7.90
CA ARG A 85 4.23 9.30 -8.31
C ARG A 85 4.85 10.64 -7.90
N PHE A 86 4.03 11.66 -7.66
CA PHE A 86 4.48 13.00 -7.26
C PHE A 86 4.59 13.17 -5.74
N ASP A 87 4.18 12.16 -4.95
CA ASP A 87 4.35 12.18 -3.50
C ASP A 87 5.80 11.87 -3.13
N MET A 88 6.52 12.88 -2.65
CA MET A 88 7.91 12.75 -2.23
C MET A 88 8.10 12.83 -0.71
N ASP A 89 7.03 13.00 0.06
CA ASP A 89 7.15 13.34 1.49
C ASP A 89 7.11 12.11 2.39
N PHE A 90 5.98 11.38 2.42
CA PHE A 90 5.77 10.31 3.41
C PHE A 90 5.70 8.92 2.80
N VAL A 91 5.11 8.78 1.61
CA VAL A 91 5.00 7.48 0.93
C VAL A 91 6.38 6.83 0.71
N PRO A 92 7.41 7.55 0.23
CA PRO A 92 8.75 6.98 0.08
C PRO A 92 9.34 6.45 1.40
N TYR A 93 9.10 7.18 2.49
CA TYR A 93 9.58 6.82 3.81
C TYR A 93 8.85 5.59 4.39
N GLU A 94 7.53 5.50 4.17
CA GLU A 94 6.73 4.33 4.58
C GLU A 94 7.20 3.07 3.86
N ILE A 95 7.42 3.17 2.54
CA ILE A 95 7.94 2.07 1.71
C ILE A 95 9.34 1.66 2.19
N ALA A 96 10.21 2.64 2.45
CA ALA A 96 11.54 2.39 2.97
C ALA A 96 11.50 1.60 4.28
N TYR A 97 10.70 2.05 5.24
CA TYR A 97 10.61 1.39 6.53
C TYR A 97 9.97 -0.01 6.43
N ALA A 98 8.91 -0.15 5.63
CA ALA A 98 8.21 -1.41 5.43
C ALA A 98 9.13 -2.49 4.84
N VAL A 99 9.93 -2.13 3.83
CA VAL A 99 10.83 -3.07 3.15
C VAL A 99 12.12 -3.28 3.95
N ASP A 100 12.80 -2.20 4.32
CA ASP A 100 14.17 -2.27 4.85
C ASP A 100 14.16 -2.75 6.32
N THR A 101 13.15 -2.33 7.10
CA THR A 101 13.05 -2.64 8.54
C THR A 101 12.06 -3.76 8.81
N CYS A 102 10.80 -3.61 8.36
CA CYS A 102 9.75 -4.57 8.70
C CYS A 102 9.83 -5.85 7.83
N ARG A 103 10.47 -5.79 6.65
CA ARG A 103 10.56 -6.86 5.65
C ARG A 103 9.18 -7.46 5.31
N ILE A 104 8.18 -6.59 5.23
CA ILE A 104 6.80 -6.98 4.89
C ILE A 104 6.56 -6.81 3.38
N PRO A 105 5.69 -7.65 2.79
CA PRO A 105 5.33 -7.51 1.39
C PRO A 105 4.42 -6.29 1.16
N ILE A 106 4.55 -5.69 -0.02
CA ILE A 106 3.72 -4.58 -0.48
C ILE A 106 2.68 -5.09 -1.48
N ILE A 107 1.43 -4.73 -1.26
CA ILE A 107 0.29 -5.00 -2.14
C ILE A 107 -0.03 -3.68 -2.85
N ALA A 108 0.48 -3.52 -4.06
CA ALA A 108 0.27 -2.33 -4.87
C ALA A 108 -1.06 -2.43 -5.61
N THR A 109 -2.02 -1.60 -5.25
CA THR A 109 -3.36 -1.56 -5.87
C THR A 109 -3.54 -0.33 -6.75
N TYR A 110 -4.14 -0.52 -7.93
CA TYR A 110 -4.29 0.54 -8.93
C TYR A 110 -5.77 0.85 -9.20
N PRO A 111 -6.30 1.96 -8.66
CA PRO A 111 -7.64 2.40 -9.01
C PRO A 111 -7.67 2.89 -10.47
N GLY A 112 -8.47 2.21 -11.30
CA GLY A 112 -8.60 2.50 -12.73
C GLY A 112 -7.97 1.46 -13.66
N GLN A 113 -7.34 0.41 -13.11
CA GLN A 113 -6.94 -0.78 -13.86
C GLN A 113 -7.85 -1.94 -13.50
N SER A 114 -8.42 -2.60 -14.50
CA SER A 114 -9.29 -3.77 -14.28
C SER A 114 -8.48 -5.06 -14.13
N VAL A 115 -7.40 -5.20 -14.90
CA VAL A 115 -6.54 -6.38 -14.94
C VAL A 115 -5.10 -5.93 -15.13
N ILE A 116 -4.17 -6.47 -14.34
CA ILE A 116 -2.74 -6.17 -14.45
C ILE A 116 -2.04 -7.42 -14.96
N ARG A 117 -1.73 -7.42 -16.26
CA ARG A 117 -0.96 -8.50 -16.94
C ARG A 117 0.52 -8.18 -17.03
N VAL A 118 0.87 -6.89 -17.01
CA VAL A 118 2.24 -6.40 -17.15
C VAL A 118 2.51 -5.36 -16.07
N SER A 119 3.13 -5.77 -14.97
CA SER A 119 3.52 -4.86 -13.87
C SER A 119 4.46 -3.76 -14.34
N ASN A 120 5.39 -4.08 -15.25
CA ASN A 120 6.37 -3.10 -15.77
C ASN A 120 5.74 -1.93 -16.55
N ALA A 121 4.52 -2.10 -17.09
CA ALA A 121 3.78 -1.01 -17.73
C ALA A 121 3.33 0.07 -16.71
N LEU A 122 3.26 -0.29 -15.43
CA LEU A 122 2.88 0.59 -14.32
C LEU A 122 4.09 1.24 -13.64
N ARG A 123 5.31 0.85 -14.03
CA ARG A 123 6.57 1.47 -13.57
C ARG A 123 6.58 3.01 -13.57
N PRO A 124 6.02 3.73 -14.58
CA PRO A 124 5.98 5.20 -14.55
C PRO A 124 5.04 5.81 -13.50
N LEU A 125 4.20 4.99 -12.84
CA LEU A 125 3.33 5.40 -11.74
C LEU A 125 3.96 5.14 -10.37
N TRP A 126 5.05 4.35 -10.30
CA TRP A 126 5.65 3.96 -9.04
C TRP A 126 6.44 5.12 -8.42
N PRO A 127 6.32 5.33 -7.09
CA PRO A 127 7.24 6.21 -6.38
C PRO A 127 8.68 5.73 -6.56
N GLU A 128 9.63 6.67 -6.60
CA GLU A 128 11.05 6.37 -6.79
C GLU A 128 11.58 5.36 -5.78
N ALA A 129 11.22 5.52 -4.50
CA ALA A 129 11.59 4.61 -3.43
C ALA A 129 11.07 3.18 -3.61
N LEU A 130 9.91 2.99 -4.28
CA LEU A 130 9.40 1.66 -4.62
C LEU A 130 10.21 1.07 -5.77
N ARG A 131 10.40 1.86 -6.83
CA ARG A 131 11.13 1.47 -8.03
C ARG A 131 12.54 1.01 -7.70
N GLU A 132 13.30 1.78 -6.91
CA GLU A 132 14.65 1.42 -6.50
C GLU A 132 14.71 0.10 -5.73
N ARG A 133 13.74 -0.16 -4.85
CA ARG A 133 13.73 -1.39 -4.05
C ARG A 133 13.28 -2.61 -4.84
N ILE A 134 12.40 -2.42 -5.82
CA ILE A 134 12.06 -3.46 -6.79
C ILE A 134 13.29 -3.78 -7.65
N ASP A 135 13.96 -2.76 -8.18
CA ASP A 135 15.14 -2.92 -9.05
C ASP A 135 16.31 -3.57 -8.30
N ASN A 136 16.50 -3.24 -7.01
CA ASN A 136 17.52 -3.85 -6.15
C ASN A 136 17.10 -5.21 -5.56
N GLY A 137 15.91 -5.72 -5.90
CA GLY A 137 15.40 -7.01 -5.42
C GLY A 137 15.08 -7.08 -3.92
N ALA A 138 15.08 -5.95 -3.21
CA ALA A 138 14.82 -5.88 -1.78
C ALA A 138 13.31 -5.92 -1.46
N ALA A 139 12.48 -5.32 -2.34
CA ALA A 139 11.04 -5.28 -2.15
C ALA A 139 10.35 -6.49 -2.77
N SER A 140 9.44 -7.09 -2.00
CA SER A 140 8.46 -8.04 -2.54
C SER A 140 7.12 -7.33 -2.72
N VAL A 141 6.68 -7.19 -3.95
CA VAL A 141 5.50 -6.41 -4.35
C VAL A 141 4.61 -7.24 -5.26
N ILE A 142 3.31 -7.24 -4.97
CA ILE A 142 2.28 -7.74 -5.89
C ILE A 142 1.45 -6.58 -6.43
N HIS A 143 1.27 -6.55 -7.74
CA HIS A 143 0.48 -5.54 -8.45
C HIS A 143 -0.89 -6.10 -8.76
N ILE A 144 -1.92 -5.49 -8.17
CA ILE A 144 -3.31 -5.94 -8.27
C ILE A 144 -4.24 -4.78 -8.66
N PRO A 145 -5.34 -5.05 -9.38
CA PRO A 145 -6.37 -4.04 -9.62
C PRO A 145 -7.08 -3.68 -8.31
N PHE A 146 -7.66 -2.48 -8.24
CA PHE A 146 -8.48 -2.07 -7.08
C PHE A 146 -9.82 -2.82 -7.06
N ASN A 147 -9.79 -4.06 -6.58
CA ASN A 147 -10.93 -4.95 -6.48
C ASN A 147 -10.93 -5.64 -5.10
N GLN A 148 -12.11 -5.71 -4.48
CA GLN A 148 -12.28 -6.30 -3.14
C GLN A 148 -11.68 -7.71 -3.06
N LYS A 149 -12.09 -8.63 -3.93
CA LYS A 149 -11.65 -10.04 -3.88
C LYS A 149 -10.14 -10.19 -4.07
N ALA A 150 -9.56 -9.42 -4.99
CA ALA A 150 -8.12 -9.46 -5.25
C ALA A 150 -7.31 -8.95 -4.04
N ILE A 151 -7.82 -7.91 -3.38
CA ILE A 151 -7.21 -7.31 -2.18
C ILE A 151 -7.37 -8.25 -0.98
N ASP A 152 -8.55 -8.84 -0.79
CA ASP A 152 -8.82 -9.83 0.26
C ASP A 152 -7.88 -11.04 0.14
N ASP A 153 -7.77 -11.60 -1.07
CA ASP A 153 -6.89 -12.74 -1.33
C ASP A 153 -5.42 -12.36 -1.05
N ALA A 154 -5.00 -11.17 -1.48
CA ALA A 154 -3.64 -10.70 -1.25
C ALA A 154 -3.34 -10.48 0.24
N ILE A 155 -4.26 -9.87 0.99
CA ILE A 155 -4.11 -9.61 2.42
C ILE A 155 -4.13 -10.92 3.23
N GLY A 156 -4.94 -11.89 2.80
CA GLY A 156 -5.04 -13.21 3.41
C GLY A 156 -3.81 -14.06 3.14
N GLN A 157 -3.26 -14.00 1.93
CA GLN A 157 -2.15 -14.84 1.50
C GLN A 157 -0.78 -14.28 1.89
N PHE A 158 -0.56 -12.97 1.74
CA PHE A 158 0.77 -12.38 1.87
C PHE A 158 1.05 -11.83 3.27
N SER A 159 2.20 -12.20 3.80
CA SER A 159 2.70 -11.73 5.09
C SER A 159 4.22 -11.72 5.12
N HIS A 160 4.82 -11.20 6.19
CA HIS A 160 6.27 -11.30 6.42
C HIS A 160 6.84 -12.73 6.29
N ASN A 161 6.03 -13.78 6.49
CA ASN A 161 6.46 -15.18 6.31
C ASN A 161 6.13 -15.76 4.93
N LYS A 162 5.24 -15.11 4.17
CA LYS A 162 4.77 -15.57 2.86
C LYS A 162 4.78 -14.39 1.90
N LEU A 163 5.92 -14.20 1.25
CA LEU A 163 6.14 -13.13 0.29
C LEU A 163 5.49 -13.48 -1.07
N PRO A 164 5.05 -12.47 -1.84
CA PRO A 164 4.52 -12.68 -3.17
C PRO A 164 5.55 -13.27 -4.13
N PHE A 165 5.05 -14.12 -5.03
CA PHE A 165 5.86 -14.71 -6.08
C PHE A 165 6.19 -13.66 -7.15
N GLY A 166 7.43 -13.66 -7.64
CA GLY A 166 7.92 -12.66 -8.60
C GLY A 166 8.64 -11.47 -7.98
N GLY A 167 8.97 -11.51 -6.68
CA GLY A 167 9.73 -10.46 -6.02
C GLY A 167 9.01 -9.13 -6.11
N GLY A 168 9.62 -8.12 -6.71
CA GLY A 168 9.05 -6.79 -6.86
C GLY A 168 8.09 -6.58 -8.04
N ILE A 169 7.83 -7.60 -8.86
CA ILE A 169 7.01 -7.49 -10.08
C ILE A 169 5.85 -8.50 -10.12
N GLY A 170 5.47 -9.04 -8.96
CA GLY A 170 4.43 -10.06 -8.84
C GLY A 170 3.10 -9.60 -9.41
N ILE A 171 2.40 -10.51 -10.08
CA ILE A 171 1.05 -10.28 -10.64
C ILE A 171 0.20 -11.53 -10.40
N TYR A 172 -1.13 -11.35 -10.39
CA TYR A 172 -2.04 -12.49 -10.42
C TYR A 172 -2.10 -13.11 -11.82
N SER A 173 -2.36 -14.42 -11.88
CA SER A 173 -2.61 -15.14 -13.12
C SER A 173 -4.00 -14.82 -13.68
N ASP A 174 -4.19 -15.06 -14.98
CA ASP A 174 -5.51 -14.90 -15.62
C ASP A 174 -6.58 -15.79 -14.95
N ASP A 175 -6.23 -16.97 -14.45
CA ASP A 175 -7.15 -17.83 -13.70
C ASP A 175 -7.58 -17.21 -12.35
N ALA A 176 -6.66 -16.55 -11.65
CA ALA A 176 -7.00 -15.80 -10.45
C ALA A 176 -7.92 -14.60 -10.80
N TYR A 177 -7.65 -13.89 -11.89
CA TYR A 177 -8.56 -12.82 -12.33
C TYR A 177 -9.96 -13.31 -12.70
N ARG A 178 -10.08 -14.49 -13.31
CA ARG A 178 -11.38 -15.14 -13.56
C ARG A 178 -12.11 -15.47 -12.27
N SER A 179 -11.42 -16.00 -11.25
CA SER A 179 -12.04 -16.30 -9.95
C SER A 179 -12.52 -15.03 -9.23
N PHE A 180 -11.83 -13.91 -9.45
CA PHE A 180 -12.24 -12.59 -8.98
C PHE A 180 -13.39 -11.98 -9.79
N GLY A 181 -13.73 -12.53 -10.96
CA GLY A 181 -14.77 -12.01 -11.87
C GLY A 181 -14.31 -10.77 -12.63
N LEU A 182 -13.01 -10.64 -12.89
CA LEU A 182 -12.39 -9.54 -13.62
C LEU A 182 -12.08 -9.88 -15.08
N LEU A 183 -12.23 -11.16 -15.45
CA LEU A 183 -12.08 -11.73 -16.79
C LEU A 183 -13.24 -12.67 -17.10
#